data_AF-Q9G6L1-F1
#
_entry.id   AF-Q9G6L1-F1
#
_cell.length_a   1.000
_cell.length_b   1.000
_cell.length_c   1.000
_cell.angle_alpha   90.00
_cell.angle_beta   90.00
_cell.angle_gamma   90.00
#
_symmetry.space_group_name_H-M   'P 1'
#
loop_
_entity.id
_entity.type
_entity.pdbx_description
1 polymer ?
#
loop_
_entity_poly.entity_id
_entity_poly.type
_entity_poly.pdbx_seq_one_letter_code
_entity_poly.pdbx_strand_id
1 'polypeptide(L)'
;YLLIRFNMLLLDMMFLKILLVLSSLTMFMAGISANYEFDLKKIIALSTLSQLGLMMSILSMGLPDLAFFHLLTHAMFKALLFMCAGVIIHMMSDMQDIRYMGGLVNYIPLTTLCLNISNLALCGMPFLAGFYSKDLILDMISMSNLNMMIFLLYYISTGLTVFYTVRLLFYLMINDFNLMVVYNLYDEDYTMLKSMFMLLFMSLVVGSSLSWLILKYPYMIFLPLNMKMMVIYVSLLGFFLGYMVSNMKIYSKNKFLLTYNLSNFLSMMWFMPNLSTYGLNYYFLKFGQNIA
;
A
#
# COMPACT_ATOMS: atom_id res chain seq x y z
N TYR A 1 7.15 14.30 7.83
CA TYR A 1 8.48 14.83 8.20
C TYR A 1 8.39 16.01 9.18
N LEU A 2 7.62 17.07 8.90
CA LEU A 2 7.45 18.20 9.84
C LEU A 2 7.05 17.73 11.25
N LEU A 3 6.04 16.87 11.34
CA LEU A 3 5.60 16.30 12.62
C LEU A 3 6.67 15.44 13.31
N ILE A 4 7.58 14.82 12.54
CA ILE A 4 8.70 14.04 13.11
C ILE A 4 9.66 15.00 13.82
N ARG A 5 9.96 16.16 13.20
CA ARG A 5 10.84 17.18 13.77
C ARG A 5 10.29 17.81 15.05
N PHE A 6 8.98 18.05 15.10
CA PHE A 6 8.31 18.62 16.26
C PHE A 6 7.74 17.59 17.24
N ASN A 7 8.04 16.29 17.05
CA ASN A 7 7.39 15.24 17.84
C ASN A 7 7.62 15.42 19.34
N MET A 8 8.83 15.84 19.75
CA MET A 8 9.15 16.06 21.17
C MET A 8 8.26 17.12 21.84
N LEU A 9 7.72 18.09 21.08
CA LEU A 9 6.79 19.10 21.59
C LEU A 9 5.33 18.63 21.55
N LEU A 10 5.03 17.66 20.68
CA LEU A 10 3.67 17.16 20.44
C LEU A 10 3.32 15.96 21.32
N LEU A 11 4.34 15.28 21.88
CA LEU A 11 4.15 14.21 22.85
C LEU A 11 3.17 14.65 23.95
N ASP A 12 2.24 13.77 24.30
CA ASP A 12 1.15 13.95 25.27
C ASP A 12 -0.01 14.89 24.89
N MET A 13 0.08 15.62 23.78
CA MET A 13 -1.03 16.46 23.33
C MET A 13 -2.22 15.60 22.87
N MET A 14 -3.45 16.02 23.23
CA MET A 14 -4.68 15.36 22.76
C MET A 14 -4.77 15.27 21.23
N PHE A 15 -4.09 16.19 20.53
CA PHE A 15 -3.93 16.17 19.09
C PHE A 15 -3.36 14.84 18.56
N LEU A 16 -2.32 14.27 19.20
CA LEU A 16 -1.74 13.00 18.74
C LEU A 16 -2.72 11.83 18.90
N LYS A 17 -3.56 11.83 19.94
CA LYS A 17 -4.60 10.80 20.12
C LYS A 17 -5.66 10.86 19.01
N ILE A 18 -6.07 12.08 18.62
CA ILE A 18 -6.99 12.27 17.49
C ILE A 18 -6.32 11.84 16.18
N LEU A 19 -5.05 12.22 16.00
CA LEU A 19 -4.26 11.86 14.82
C LEU A 19 -4.09 10.34 14.69
N LEU A 20 -3.93 9.61 15.80
CA LEU A 20 -3.87 8.15 15.81
C LEU A 20 -5.16 7.52 15.25
N VAL A 21 -6.32 8.01 15.68
CA VAL A 21 -7.61 7.53 15.17
C VAL A 21 -7.76 7.84 13.69
N LEU A 22 -7.51 9.10 13.28
CA LEU A 22 -7.62 9.50 11.87
C LEU A 22 -6.66 8.71 10.97
N SER A 23 -5.42 8.55 11.40
CA SER A 23 -4.41 7.82 10.63
C SER A 23 -4.75 6.33 10.49
N SER A 24 -5.21 5.67 11.57
CA SER A 24 -5.68 4.27 11.48
C SER A 24 -6.88 4.09 10.55
N LEU A 25 -7.83 5.04 10.55
CA LEU A 25 -8.97 5.04 9.63
C LEU A 25 -8.51 5.26 8.18
N THR A 26 -7.58 6.19 7.92
CA THR A 26 -7.04 6.41 6.56
C THR A 26 -6.33 5.17 6.04
N MET A 27 -5.58 4.46 6.90
CA MET A 27 -4.91 3.22 6.54
C MET A 27 -5.91 2.15 6.07
N PHE A 28 -6.98 1.96 6.84
CA PHE A 28 -8.04 1.00 6.54
C PHE A 28 -8.82 1.38 5.28
N MET A 29 -9.25 2.64 5.18
CA MET A 29 -10.00 3.18 4.04
C MET A 29 -9.23 3.05 2.72
N ALA A 30 -7.93 3.37 2.74
CA ALA A 30 -7.05 3.20 1.57
C ALA A 30 -6.86 1.73 1.20
N GLY A 31 -6.70 0.86 2.20
CA GLY A 31 -6.56 -0.58 1.99
C GLY A 31 -7.79 -1.19 1.33
N ILE A 32 -9.00 -0.78 1.73
CA ILE A 32 -10.24 -1.27 1.13
C ILE A 32 -10.39 -0.76 -0.31
N SER A 33 -10.26 0.55 -0.52
CA SER A 33 -10.41 1.13 -1.87
C SER A 33 -9.40 0.54 -2.86
N ALA A 34 -8.17 0.26 -2.41
CA ALA A 34 -7.14 -0.38 -3.23
C ALA A 34 -7.52 -1.79 -3.72
N ASN A 35 -8.43 -2.48 -3.04
CA ASN A 35 -8.92 -3.79 -3.46
C ASN A 35 -10.03 -3.72 -4.52
N TYR A 36 -10.69 -2.58 -4.66
CA TYR A 36 -11.75 -2.37 -5.67
C TYR A 36 -11.24 -1.67 -6.92
N GLU A 37 -10.16 -0.88 -6.82
CA GLU A 37 -9.59 -0.19 -7.97
C GLU A 37 -8.97 -1.13 -9.00
N PHE A 38 -9.06 -0.79 -10.28
CA PHE A 38 -8.44 -1.54 -11.38
C PHE A 38 -7.34 -0.75 -12.11
N ASP A 39 -7.26 0.57 -11.91
CA ASP A 39 -6.15 1.35 -12.47
C ASP A 39 -4.86 1.09 -11.70
N LEU A 40 -3.83 0.61 -12.40
CA LEU A 40 -2.54 0.23 -11.82
C LEU A 40 -1.90 1.37 -11.01
N LYS A 41 -1.88 2.59 -11.55
CA LYS A 41 -1.36 3.77 -10.83
C LYS A 41 -2.16 4.09 -9.57
N LYS A 42 -3.49 3.97 -9.61
CA LYS A 42 -4.35 4.24 -8.44
C LYS A 42 -4.13 3.20 -7.33
N ILE A 43 -3.96 1.93 -7.67
CA ILE A 43 -3.64 0.87 -6.69
C ILE A 43 -2.30 1.19 -5.99
N ILE A 44 -1.27 1.61 -6.73
CA ILE A 44 0.02 1.96 -6.14
C ILE A 44 -0.08 3.24 -5.30
N ALA A 45 -0.86 4.24 -5.74
CA ALA A 45 -1.11 5.46 -4.98
C ALA A 45 -1.87 5.19 -3.67
N LEU A 46 -2.95 4.40 -3.72
CA LEU A 46 -3.71 4.01 -2.52
C LEU A 46 -2.87 3.24 -1.52
N SER A 47 -1.98 2.37 -2.01
CA SER A 47 -1.04 1.67 -1.14
C SER A 47 0.07 2.59 -0.58
N THR A 48 0.35 3.76 -1.17
CA THR A 48 1.15 4.79 -0.49
C THR A 48 0.35 5.50 0.60
N LEU A 49 -0.94 5.78 0.35
CA LEU A 49 -1.81 6.42 1.33
C LEU A 49 -2.01 5.52 2.57
N SER A 50 -2.12 4.20 2.38
CA SER A 50 -2.16 3.26 3.49
C SER A 50 -0.87 3.27 4.32
N GLN A 51 0.30 3.25 3.66
CA GLN A 51 1.59 3.27 4.37
C GLN A 51 1.87 4.62 5.04
N LEU A 52 1.41 5.72 4.47
CA LEU A 52 1.44 7.03 5.13
C LEU A 52 0.54 7.05 6.37
N GLY A 53 -0.65 6.46 6.31
CA GLY A 53 -1.48 6.23 7.49
C GLY A 53 -0.72 5.46 8.57
N LEU A 54 0.02 4.42 8.18
CA LEU A 54 0.88 3.65 9.08
C LEU A 54 2.00 4.50 9.68
N MET A 55 2.72 5.29 8.90
CA MET A 55 3.76 6.21 9.40
C MET A 55 3.21 7.25 10.38
N MET A 56 2.06 7.84 10.06
CA MET A 56 1.42 8.87 10.89
C MET A 56 0.93 8.30 12.22
N SER A 57 0.40 7.08 12.19
CA SER A 57 -0.10 6.39 13.37
C SER A 57 1.00 6.01 14.37
N ILE A 58 2.19 5.60 13.90
CA ILE A 58 3.36 5.37 14.77
C ILE A 58 3.89 6.68 15.37
N LEU A 59 3.89 7.75 14.57
CA LEU A 59 4.30 9.06 15.04
C LEU A 59 3.43 9.49 16.23
N SER A 60 2.11 9.29 16.14
CA SER A 60 1.20 9.55 17.26
C SER A 60 1.41 8.67 18.50
N MET A 61 2.06 7.52 18.37
CA MET A 61 2.46 6.69 19.51
C MET A 61 3.77 7.17 20.16
N GLY A 62 4.40 8.22 19.63
CA GLY A 62 5.63 8.78 20.18
C GLY A 62 6.90 8.08 19.71
N LEU A 63 6.86 7.33 18.60
CA LEU A 63 8.01 6.60 18.05
C LEU A 63 8.49 7.23 16.72
N PRO A 64 9.11 8.43 16.75
CA PRO A 64 9.47 9.17 15.53
C PRO A 64 10.58 8.47 14.72
N ASP A 65 11.49 7.77 15.40
CA ASP A 65 12.62 7.07 14.76
C ASP A 65 12.14 5.93 13.85
N LEU A 66 11.16 5.14 14.31
CA LEU A 66 10.53 4.08 13.51
C LEU A 66 9.73 4.65 12.34
N ALA A 67 8.99 5.74 12.54
CA ALA A 67 8.27 6.41 11.47
C ALA A 67 9.22 6.94 10.39
N PHE A 68 10.37 7.52 10.78
CA PHE A 68 11.40 7.99 9.86
C PHE A 68 12.10 6.84 9.13
N PHE A 69 12.43 5.77 9.85
CA PHE A 69 13.02 4.57 9.27
C PHE A 69 12.11 3.96 8.20
N HIS A 70 10.81 3.81 8.51
CA HIS A 70 9.85 3.29 7.53
C HIS A 70 9.66 4.24 6.34
N LEU A 71 9.69 5.56 6.55
CA LEU A 71 9.62 6.54 5.46
C LEU A 71 10.76 6.33 4.44
N LEU A 72 11.99 6.12 4.91
CA LEU A 72 13.15 5.90 4.04
C LEU A 72 13.06 4.58 3.28
N THR A 73 12.75 3.47 3.97
CA THR A 73 12.61 2.17 3.31
C THR A 73 11.46 2.17 2.30
N HIS A 74 10.33 2.80 2.66
CA HIS A 74 9.17 2.97 1.80
C HIS A 74 9.47 3.76 0.53
N ALA A 75 10.23 4.85 0.63
CA ALA A 75 10.61 5.63 -0.54
C ALA A 75 11.34 4.77 -1.58
N MET A 76 12.25 3.87 -1.16
CA MET A 76 13.01 3.02 -2.06
C MET A 76 12.13 2.02 -2.82
N PHE A 77 11.35 1.19 -2.13
CA PHE A 77 10.53 0.18 -2.81
C PHE A 77 9.33 0.78 -3.55
N LYS A 78 8.78 1.93 -3.11
CA LYS A 78 7.73 2.61 -3.86
C LYS A 78 8.23 3.27 -5.13
N ALA A 79 9.42 3.87 -5.12
CA ALA A 79 10.02 4.39 -6.34
C ALA A 79 10.20 3.26 -7.38
N LEU A 80 10.66 2.09 -6.93
CA LEU A 80 10.76 0.90 -7.77
C LEU A 80 9.39 0.46 -8.34
N LEU A 81 8.34 0.41 -7.51
CA LEU A 81 6.98 0.06 -7.96
C LEU A 81 6.45 1.03 -9.02
N PHE A 82 6.59 2.34 -8.81
CA PHE A 82 6.13 3.35 -9.78
C PHE A 82 6.95 3.33 -11.07
N MET A 83 8.24 3.05 -11.00
CA MET A 83 9.09 2.90 -12.19
C MET A 83 8.68 1.67 -13.01
N CYS A 84 8.53 0.50 -12.38
CA CYS A 84 8.07 -0.73 -13.04
C CYS A 84 6.66 -0.52 -13.65
N ALA A 85 5.76 0.12 -12.91
CA ALA A 85 4.44 0.50 -13.39
C ALA A 85 4.48 1.40 -14.63
N GLY A 86 5.38 2.38 -14.65
CA GLY A 86 5.59 3.27 -15.77
C GLY A 86 6.01 2.50 -17.03
N VAL A 87 6.92 1.54 -16.88
CA VAL A 87 7.34 0.64 -17.98
C VAL A 87 6.15 -0.13 -18.52
N ILE A 88 5.40 -0.81 -17.64
CA ILE A 88 4.26 -1.64 -18.04
C ILE A 88 3.22 -0.80 -18.79
N ILE A 89 2.93 0.42 -18.32
CA ILE A 89 1.94 1.31 -18.95
C ILE A 89 2.44 1.79 -20.32
N HIS A 90 3.71 2.17 -20.44
CA HIS A 90 4.29 2.58 -21.72
C HIS A 90 4.23 1.44 -22.75
N MET A 91 4.58 0.23 -22.32
CA MET A 91 4.54 -0.98 -23.15
C MET A 91 3.12 -1.37 -23.56
N MET A 92 2.12 -1.00 -22.75
CA MET A 92 0.70 -1.21 -23.00
C MET A 92 0.02 -0.01 -23.68
N SER A 93 0.77 0.86 -24.38
CA SER A 93 0.23 2.04 -25.08
C SER A 93 -0.67 2.92 -24.19
N ASP A 94 -0.19 3.22 -22.98
CA ASP A 94 -0.89 4.02 -21.96
C ASP A 94 -2.14 3.39 -21.35
N MET A 95 -2.44 2.12 -21.63
CA MET A 95 -3.49 1.38 -20.93
C MET A 95 -3.07 1.08 -19.49
N GLN A 96 -3.86 1.56 -18.52
CA GLN A 96 -3.55 1.45 -17.08
C GLN A 96 -4.39 0.42 -16.34
N ASP A 97 -5.47 -0.06 -16.96
CA ASP A 97 -6.42 -0.98 -16.35
C ASP A 97 -5.85 -2.41 -16.37
N ILE A 98 -5.68 -2.98 -15.17
CA ILE A 98 -5.08 -4.30 -14.98
C ILE A 98 -5.90 -5.44 -15.58
N ARG A 99 -7.18 -5.21 -15.93
CA ARG A 99 -8.06 -6.23 -16.52
C ARG A 99 -7.72 -6.56 -17.98
N TYR A 100 -7.09 -5.62 -18.67
CA TYR A 100 -6.59 -5.79 -20.04
C TYR A 100 -5.12 -6.23 -20.07
N MET A 101 -4.50 -6.40 -18.91
CA MET A 101 -3.15 -6.92 -18.76
C MET A 101 -3.20 -8.43 -18.47
N GLY A 102 -2.06 -9.10 -18.62
CA GLY A 102 -1.90 -10.53 -18.34
C GLY A 102 -0.56 -11.02 -18.86
N GLY A 103 -0.08 -12.16 -18.33
CA GLY A 103 1.09 -12.90 -18.80
C GLY A 103 2.43 -12.14 -18.91
N LEU A 104 2.59 -10.96 -18.31
CA LEU A 104 3.75 -10.08 -18.53
C LEU A 104 5.12 -10.75 -18.28
N VAL A 105 5.16 -11.81 -17.47
CA VAL A 105 6.36 -12.60 -17.16
C VAL A 105 7.08 -13.10 -18.41
N ASN A 106 6.34 -13.47 -19.45
CA ASN A 106 6.94 -14.03 -20.67
C ASN A 106 7.58 -12.98 -21.58
N TYR A 107 7.18 -11.71 -21.45
CA TYR A 107 7.61 -10.63 -22.35
C TYR A 107 8.59 -9.65 -21.71
N ILE A 108 8.39 -9.32 -20.43
CA ILE A 108 9.15 -8.27 -19.74
C ILE A 108 9.73 -8.82 -18.42
N PRO A 109 10.50 -9.92 -18.47
CA PRO A 109 10.84 -10.72 -17.28
C PRO A 109 11.63 -9.93 -16.23
N LEU A 110 12.46 -8.97 -16.62
CA LEU A 110 13.29 -8.22 -15.67
C LEU A 110 12.45 -7.19 -14.91
N THR A 111 11.55 -6.47 -15.60
CA THR A 111 10.61 -5.59 -14.88
C THR A 111 9.65 -6.36 -13.99
N THR A 112 9.18 -7.54 -14.43
CA THR A 112 8.27 -8.35 -13.61
C THR A 112 8.96 -8.85 -12.33
N LEU A 113 10.24 -9.22 -12.41
CA LEU A 113 11.05 -9.54 -11.24
C LEU A 113 11.15 -8.35 -10.28
N CYS A 114 11.45 -7.16 -10.80
CA CYS A 114 11.56 -5.94 -9.99
C CYS A 114 10.23 -5.56 -9.32
N LEU A 115 9.11 -5.69 -10.05
CA LEU A 115 7.77 -5.47 -9.53
C LEU A 115 7.43 -6.47 -8.42
N ASN A 116 7.77 -7.74 -8.59
CA ASN A 116 7.49 -8.79 -7.60
C ASN A 116 8.29 -8.57 -6.31
N ILE A 117 9.59 -8.28 -6.42
CA ILE A 117 10.44 -8.02 -5.25
C ILE A 117 9.94 -6.79 -4.47
N SER A 118 9.54 -5.73 -5.18
CA SER A 118 9.01 -4.52 -4.54
C SER A 118 7.62 -4.72 -3.92
N ASN A 119 6.75 -5.52 -4.54
CA ASN A 119 5.47 -5.94 -3.93
C ASN A 119 5.67 -6.79 -2.67
N LEU A 120 6.63 -7.73 -2.67
CA LEU A 120 6.97 -8.52 -1.50
C LEU A 120 7.56 -7.65 -0.37
N ALA A 121 8.38 -6.65 -0.73
CA ALA A 121 8.88 -5.67 0.23
C ALA A 121 7.73 -4.86 0.86
N LEU A 122 6.71 -4.47 0.09
CA LEU A 122 5.52 -3.79 0.60
C LEU A 122 4.68 -4.65 1.55
N CYS A 123 4.59 -5.96 1.28
CA CYS A 123 3.94 -6.91 2.18
C CYS A 123 4.69 -7.07 3.51
N GLY A 124 6.01 -6.90 3.50
CA GLY A 124 6.88 -7.09 4.66
C GLY A 124 7.42 -8.51 4.75
N MET A 125 7.68 -9.16 3.62
CA MET A 125 8.30 -10.50 3.60
C MET A 125 9.68 -10.47 4.27
N PRO A 126 10.06 -11.56 4.98
CA PRO A 126 11.29 -11.61 5.76
C PRO A 126 12.52 -11.28 4.89
N PHE A 127 13.47 -10.57 5.49
CA PHE A 127 14.74 -10.11 4.89
C PHE A 127 14.64 -9.00 3.82
N LEU A 128 13.44 -8.59 3.39
CA LEU A 128 13.29 -7.41 2.52
C LEU A 128 13.23 -6.11 3.35
N ALA A 129 13.49 -4.95 2.73
CA ALA A 129 13.55 -3.69 3.47
C ALA A 129 12.27 -3.33 4.24
N GLY A 130 11.11 -3.77 3.75
CA GLY A 130 9.83 -3.56 4.43
C GLY A 130 9.71 -4.34 5.74
N PHE A 131 10.28 -5.54 5.84
CA PHE A 131 10.22 -6.37 7.06
C PHE A 131 10.87 -5.66 8.24
N TYR A 132 12.10 -5.16 8.05
CA TYR A 132 12.85 -4.50 9.12
C TYR A 132 12.10 -3.33 9.75
N SER A 133 11.27 -2.62 8.98
CA SER A 133 10.50 -1.48 9.52
C SER A 133 9.09 -1.88 9.92
N LYS A 134 8.30 -2.43 8.98
CA LYS A 134 6.87 -2.71 9.15
C LYS A 134 6.61 -3.78 10.21
N ASP A 135 7.41 -4.85 10.29
CA ASP A 135 7.21 -5.90 11.30
C ASP A 135 7.53 -5.37 12.71
N LEU A 136 8.64 -4.63 12.85
CA LEU A 136 8.98 -3.96 14.12
C LEU A 136 7.87 -2.99 14.56
N ILE A 137 7.28 -2.25 13.63
CA ILE A 137 6.15 -1.37 13.92
C ILE A 137 4.96 -2.15 14.49
N LEU A 138 4.58 -3.25 13.85
CA LEU A 138 3.44 -4.06 14.27
C LEU A 138 3.67 -4.71 15.63
N ASP A 139 4.90 -5.15 15.91
CA ASP A 139 5.28 -5.63 17.23
C ASP A 139 5.13 -4.54 18.30
N MET A 140 5.64 -3.33 18.04
CA MET A 140 5.53 -2.21 18.99
C MET A 140 4.08 -1.83 19.27
N ILE A 141 3.22 -1.87 18.24
CA ILE A 141 1.77 -1.65 18.37
C ILE A 141 1.16 -2.71 19.29
N SER A 142 1.51 -3.98 19.08
CA SER A 142 0.97 -5.08 19.90
C SER A 142 1.42 -5.02 21.36
N MET A 143 2.61 -4.44 21.61
CA MET A 143 3.13 -4.27 22.96
C MET A 143 2.54 -3.03 23.66
N SER A 144 2.11 -2.03 22.90
CA SER A 144 1.54 -0.80 23.44
C SER A 144 0.07 -0.97 23.89
N ASN A 145 -0.32 -0.22 24.93
CA ASN A 145 -1.69 -0.22 25.47
C ASN A 145 -2.64 0.60 24.59
N LEU A 146 -3.00 0.05 23.43
CA LEU A 146 -3.92 0.69 22.49
C LEU A 146 -5.35 0.21 22.68
N ASN A 147 -6.30 1.03 22.22
CA ASN A 147 -7.70 0.64 22.14
C ASN A 147 -7.86 -0.54 21.17
N MET A 148 -8.71 -1.50 21.54
CA MET A 148 -8.99 -2.70 20.75
C MET A 148 -9.43 -2.36 19.30
N MET A 149 -10.19 -1.28 19.12
CA MET A 149 -10.59 -0.83 17.79
C MET A 149 -9.39 -0.47 16.90
N ILE A 150 -8.42 0.26 17.44
CA ILE A 150 -7.22 0.69 16.70
C ILE A 150 -6.38 -0.55 16.38
N PHE A 151 -6.20 -1.44 17.36
CA PHE A 151 -5.51 -2.71 17.17
C PHE A 151 -6.12 -3.51 15.99
N LEU A 152 -7.45 -3.67 15.94
CA LEU A 152 -8.12 -4.36 14.84
C LEU A 152 -7.92 -3.66 13.49
N LEU A 153 -8.03 -2.33 13.45
CA LEU A 153 -7.84 -1.56 12.21
C LEU A 153 -6.44 -1.77 11.62
N TYR A 154 -5.38 -1.82 12.46
CA TYR A 154 -4.01 -2.08 12.01
C TYR A 154 -3.81 -3.48 11.44
N TYR A 155 -4.28 -4.50 12.14
CA TYR A 155 -4.11 -5.86 11.63
C TYR A 155 -4.94 -6.06 10.37
N ILE A 156 -6.21 -5.67 10.35
CA ILE A 156 -7.04 -5.81 9.14
C ILE A 156 -6.42 -5.05 7.96
N SER A 157 -5.94 -3.82 8.17
CA SER A 157 -5.30 -3.07 7.08
C SER A 157 -4.02 -3.73 6.57
N THR A 158 -3.19 -4.33 7.43
CA THR A 158 -2.02 -5.11 6.99
C THR A 158 -2.43 -6.31 6.15
N GLY A 159 -3.50 -7.03 6.53
CA GLY A 159 -4.07 -8.11 5.72
C GLY A 159 -4.58 -7.61 4.37
N LEU A 160 -5.24 -6.45 4.34
CA LEU A 160 -5.67 -5.80 3.09
C LEU A 160 -4.49 -5.43 2.20
N THR A 161 -3.31 -5.09 2.76
CA THR A 161 -2.10 -4.84 1.96
C THR A 161 -1.62 -6.07 1.21
N VAL A 162 -1.68 -7.23 1.85
CA VAL A 162 -1.36 -8.50 1.18
C VAL A 162 -2.46 -8.86 0.18
N PHE A 163 -3.71 -8.55 0.49
CA PHE A 163 -4.83 -8.84 -0.40
C PHE A 163 -4.71 -8.11 -1.76
N TYR A 164 -4.52 -6.78 -1.79
CA TYR A 164 -4.44 -6.07 -3.07
C TYR A 164 -3.14 -6.35 -3.82
N THR A 165 -2.03 -6.64 -3.14
CA THR A 165 -0.75 -6.97 -3.80
C THR A 165 -0.83 -8.32 -4.49
N VAL A 166 -1.39 -9.33 -3.82
CA VAL A 166 -1.61 -10.66 -4.41
C VAL A 166 -2.57 -10.55 -5.60
N ARG A 167 -3.66 -9.78 -5.47
CA ARG A 167 -4.56 -9.48 -6.59
C ARG A 167 -3.82 -8.86 -7.78
N LEU A 168 -2.99 -7.84 -7.54
CA LEU A 168 -2.18 -7.19 -8.58
C LEU A 168 -1.24 -8.20 -9.28
N LEU A 169 -0.57 -9.05 -8.51
CA LEU A 169 0.32 -10.09 -9.05
C LEU A 169 -0.44 -11.07 -9.96
N PHE A 170 -1.62 -11.53 -9.56
CA PHE A 170 -2.41 -12.45 -10.37
C PHE A 170 -2.86 -11.83 -11.70
N TYR A 171 -3.38 -10.60 -11.68
CA TYR A 171 -3.83 -9.92 -12.90
C TYR A 171 -2.68 -9.61 -13.88
N LEU A 172 -1.51 -9.20 -13.37
CA LEU A 172 -0.39 -8.82 -14.22
C LEU A 172 0.41 -10.02 -14.75
N MET A 173 0.62 -11.03 -13.90
CA MET A 173 1.64 -12.07 -14.15
C MET A 173 1.07 -13.43 -14.49
N ILE A 174 0.04 -13.86 -13.76
CA ILE A 174 -0.39 -15.28 -13.75
C ILE A 174 -1.55 -15.51 -14.73
N ASN A 175 -2.47 -14.54 -14.83
CA ASN A 175 -3.59 -14.66 -15.75
C ASN A 175 -3.13 -14.68 -17.21
N ASP A 176 -3.89 -15.41 -18.03
CA ASP A 176 -3.66 -15.46 -19.47
C ASP A 176 -3.71 -14.07 -20.09
N PHE A 177 -3.02 -13.92 -21.22
CA PHE A 177 -2.98 -12.67 -21.96
C PHE A 177 -4.37 -12.26 -22.43
N ASN A 178 -4.85 -11.13 -21.93
CA ASN A 178 -6.13 -10.55 -22.30
C ASN A 178 -5.96 -9.27 -23.15
N LEU A 179 -4.99 -9.32 -24.06
CA LEU A 179 -4.54 -8.17 -24.83
C LEU A 179 -5.49 -7.90 -26.01
N MET A 180 -6.01 -6.67 -26.10
CA MET A 180 -6.93 -6.24 -27.15
C MET A 180 -6.25 -5.88 -28.49
N VAL A 181 -4.91 -5.77 -28.54
CA VAL A 181 -4.16 -5.30 -29.72
C VAL A 181 -2.88 -6.12 -29.91
N VAL A 182 -2.41 -6.23 -31.16
CA VAL A 182 -1.05 -6.66 -31.51
C VAL A 182 -0.07 -5.65 -30.90
N TYR A 183 0.46 -5.93 -29.72
CA TYR A 183 1.45 -5.08 -29.08
C TYR A 183 2.82 -5.32 -29.73
N ASN A 184 3.48 -4.23 -30.15
CA ASN A 184 4.93 -4.21 -30.24
C ASN A 184 5.47 -4.22 -28.81
N LEU A 185 5.65 -5.41 -28.24
CA LEU A 185 6.47 -5.57 -27.06
C LEU A 185 7.91 -5.33 -27.50
N TYR A 186 8.31 -4.06 -27.45
CA TYR A 186 9.70 -3.64 -27.55
C TYR A 186 10.57 -4.32 -26.47
N ASP A 187 11.85 -4.52 -26.80
CA ASP A 187 12.84 -4.88 -25.80
C ASP A 187 12.94 -3.81 -24.70
N GLU A 188 13.27 -4.25 -23.48
CA GLU A 188 13.42 -3.34 -22.35
C GLU A 188 14.61 -2.38 -22.57
N ASP A 189 14.34 -1.07 -22.58
CA ASP A 189 15.38 -0.04 -22.69
C ASP A 189 16.41 -0.17 -21.55
N TYR A 190 17.69 -0.27 -21.94
CA TYR A 190 18.80 -0.47 -20.99
C TYR A 190 18.92 0.65 -19.95
N THR A 191 18.62 1.90 -20.32
CA THR A 191 18.69 3.06 -19.43
C THR A 191 17.70 2.94 -18.27
N MET A 192 16.48 2.52 -18.59
CA MET A 192 15.40 2.31 -17.62
C MET A 192 15.70 1.10 -16.74
N LEU A 193 16.14 -0.01 -17.34
CA LEU A 193 16.61 -1.20 -16.63
C LEU A 193 17.70 -0.88 -15.60
N LYS A 194 18.71 -0.11 -15.99
CA LYS A 194 19.80 0.29 -15.08
C LYS A 194 19.27 1.03 -13.86
N SER A 195 18.29 1.93 -14.04
CA SER A 195 17.66 2.65 -12.93
C SER A 195 16.83 1.73 -12.03
N MET A 196 16.09 0.77 -12.61
CA MET A 196 15.32 -0.22 -11.85
C MET A 196 16.23 -1.15 -11.03
N PHE A 197 17.33 -1.63 -11.60
CA PHE A 197 18.28 -2.49 -10.88
C PHE A 197 18.96 -1.77 -9.72
N MET A 198 19.27 -0.48 -9.86
CA MET A 198 19.82 0.30 -8.76
C MET A 198 18.82 0.41 -7.61
N LEU A 199 17.54 0.69 -7.90
CA LEU A 199 16.48 0.73 -6.90
C LEU A 199 16.17 -0.65 -6.31
N LEU A 200 16.28 -1.72 -7.11
CA LEU A 200 16.14 -3.10 -6.65
C LEU A 200 17.16 -3.43 -5.58
N PHE A 201 18.44 -3.17 -5.87
CA PHE A 201 19.52 -3.39 -4.90
C PHE A 201 19.27 -2.61 -3.60
N MET A 202 18.82 -1.35 -3.73
CA MET A 202 18.44 -0.54 -2.57
C MET A 202 17.27 -1.13 -1.79
N SER A 203 16.24 -1.66 -2.46
CA SER A 203 15.07 -2.27 -1.79
C SER A 203 15.42 -3.53 -0.97
N LEU A 204 16.57 -4.16 -1.24
CA LEU A 204 17.08 -5.31 -0.50
C LEU A 204 17.99 -4.88 0.65
N VAL A 205 18.99 -4.03 0.38
CA VAL A 205 20.09 -3.74 1.32
C VAL A 205 19.78 -2.58 2.26
N VAL A 206 18.97 -1.61 1.84
CA VAL A 206 18.77 -0.37 2.61
C VAL A 206 18.05 -0.64 3.93
N GLY A 207 17.14 -1.61 4.01
CA GLY A 207 16.44 -1.89 5.26
C GLY A 207 17.35 -2.41 6.37
N SER A 208 18.21 -3.38 6.07
CA SER A 208 19.16 -3.92 7.04
C SER A 208 20.21 -2.87 7.42
N SER A 209 20.83 -2.21 6.44
CA SER A 209 21.84 -1.18 6.70
C SER A 209 21.29 0.01 7.49
N LEU A 210 20.09 0.52 7.16
CA LEU A 210 19.46 1.60 7.93
C LEU A 210 19.04 1.17 9.33
N SER A 211 18.63 -0.08 9.53
CA SER A 211 18.27 -0.56 10.88
C SER A 211 19.46 -0.45 11.83
N TRP A 212 20.66 -0.81 11.39
CA TRP A 212 21.89 -0.67 12.17
C TRP A 212 22.33 0.79 12.38
N LEU A 213 22.03 1.67 11.43
CA LEU A 213 22.43 3.08 11.52
C LEU A 213 21.48 3.91 12.41
N ILE A 214 20.18 3.69 12.28
CA ILE A 214 19.15 4.50 12.96
C ILE A 214 18.89 3.96 14.37
N LEU A 215 18.78 2.64 14.53
CA LEU A 215 18.46 2.02 15.82
C LEU A 215 19.74 1.78 16.61
N LYS A 216 20.15 2.78 17.40
CA LYS A 216 21.32 2.68 18.29
C LYS A 216 21.18 1.58 19.33
N TYR A 217 19.94 1.34 19.79
CA TYR A 217 19.61 0.27 20.73
C TYR A 217 18.46 -0.55 20.14
N PRO A 218 18.53 -1.90 20.24
CA PRO A 218 17.41 -2.73 19.84
C PRO A 218 16.21 -2.46 20.76
N TYR A 219 15.01 -2.32 20.18
CA TYR A 219 13.79 -2.26 20.97
C TYR A 219 13.54 -3.59 21.67
N MET A 220 13.24 -3.55 22.97
CA MET A 220 12.88 -4.74 23.72
C MET A 220 11.43 -5.12 23.43
N ILE A 221 11.24 -6.20 22.67
CA ILE A 221 9.91 -6.72 22.33
C ILE A 221 9.62 -7.91 23.23
N PHE A 222 8.64 -7.76 24.13
CA PHE A 222 8.18 -8.85 24.99
C PHE A 222 6.70 -9.14 24.71
N LEU A 223 6.44 -10.20 23.96
CA LEU A 223 5.11 -10.58 23.49
C LEU A 223 4.89 -12.09 23.65
N PRO A 224 3.66 -12.54 23.96
CA PRO A 224 3.33 -13.96 23.86
C PRO A 224 3.39 -14.42 22.41
N LEU A 225 3.73 -15.70 22.19
CA LEU A 225 3.90 -16.28 20.85
C LEU A 225 2.72 -16.00 19.92
N ASN A 226 1.49 -16.06 20.44
CA ASN A 226 0.29 -15.83 19.63
C ASN A 226 0.22 -14.40 19.05
N MET A 227 0.63 -13.39 19.83
CA MET A 227 0.66 -12.00 19.34
C MET A 227 1.78 -11.78 18.33
N LYS A 228 2.96 -12.39 18.55
CA LYS A 228 4.07 -12.29 17.59
C LYS A 228 3.73 -12.96 16.25
N MET A 229 3.00 -14.07 16.27
CA MET A 229 2.56 -14.78 15.05
C MET A 229 1.37 -14.10 14.34
N MET A 230 0.74 -13.09 14.96
CA MET A 230 -0.46 -12.44 14.41
C MET A 230 -0.23 -11.82 13.03
N VAL A 231 0.94 -11.21 12.81
CA VAL A 231 1.31 -10.61 11.51
C VAL A 231 1.30 -11.68 10.41
N ILE A 232 1.86 -12.86 10.70
CA ILE A 232 1.91 -13.97 9.76
C ILE A 232 0.50 -14.50 9.48
N TYR A 233 -0.33 -14.72 10.51
CA TYR A 233 -1.71 -15.18 10.32
C TYR A 233 -2.53 -14.25 9.43
N VAL A 234 -2.43 -12.95 9.68
CA VAL A 234 -3.15 -11.93 8.90
C VAL A 234 -2.64 -11.84 7.47
N SER A 235 -1.32 -11.97 7.26
CA SER A 235 -0.74 -12.01 5.91
C SER A 235 -1.21 -13.23 5.11
N LEU A 236 -1.29 -14.41 5.75
CA LEU A 236 -1.78 -15.64 5.11
C LEU A 236 -3.27 -15.55 4.76
N LEU A 237 -4.09 -14.97 5.64
CA LEU A 237 -5.50 -14.69 5.35
C LEU A 237 -5.65 -13.74 4.17
N GLY A 238 -4.86 -12.66 4.12
CA GLY A 238 -4.84 -11.71 3.00
C GLY A 238 -4.45 -12.38 1.69
N PHE A 239 -3.43 -13.24 1.71
CA PHE A 239 -3.00 -14.01 0.54
C PHE A 239 -4.10 -14.94 0.03
N PHE A 240 -4.74 -15.68 0.93
CA PHE A 240 -5.83 -16.59 0.58
C PHE A 240 -7.02 -15.84 -0.04
N LEU A 241 -7.43 -14.71 0.55
CA LEU A 241 -8.49 -13.87 0.00
C LEU A 241 -8.12 -13.31 -1.39
N GLY A 242 -6.86 -12.90 -1.57
CA GLY A 242 -6.30 -12.45 -2.85
C GLY A 242 -6.48 -13.47 -3.95
N TYR A 243 -6.02 -14.68 -3.67
CA TYR A 243 -6.12 -15.81 -4.58
C TYR A 243 -7.57 -16.18 -4.93
N MET A 244 -8.46 -16.21 -3.94
CA MET A 244 -9.86 -16.55 -4.17
C MET A 244 -10.58 -15.52 -5.05
N VAL A 245 -10.23 -14.23 -4.91
CA VAL A 245 -10.83 -13.17 -5.72
C VAL A 245 -10.25 -13.13 -7.13
N SER A 246 -8.95 -13.39 -7.31
CA SER A 246 -8.35 -13.46 -8.65
C SER A 246 -8.88 -14.63 -9.48
N ASN A 247 -9.24 -15.74 -8.84
CA ASN A 247 -9.75 -16.93 -9.53
C ASN A 247 -11.25 -16.86 -9.91
N MET A 248 -11.91 -15.73 -9.68
CA MET A 248 -13.32 -15.57 -10.03
C MET A 248 -13.47 -15.53 -11.56
N LYS A 249 -14.01 -16.62 -12.13
CA LYS A 249 -14.34 -16.70 -13.57
C LYS A 249 -15.58 -15.86 -13.90
N ILE A 250 -15.74 -15.52 -15.18
CA ILE A 250 -16.89 -14.77 -15.73
C ILE A 250 -18.24 -15.42 -15.36
N TYR A 251 -18.30 -16.75 -15.26
CA TYR A 251 -19.51 -17.49 -14.88
C TYR A 251 -19.84 -17.48 -13.38
N SER A 252 -18.98 -16.90 -12.54
CA SER A 252 -19.28 -16.77 -11.12
C SER A 252 -20.41 -15.78 -10.89
N LYS A 253 -21.31 -16.05 -9.93
CA LYS A 253 -22.34 -15.08 -9.53
C LYS A 253 -21.65 -13.79 -9.10
N ASN A 254 -22.00 -12.69 -9.76
CA ASN A 254 -21.37 -11.40 -9.53
C ASN A 254 -21.84 -10.83 -8.17
N LYS A 255 -21.18 -11.27 -7.08
CA LYS A 255 -21.54 -10.88 -5.69
C LYS A 255 -21.47 -9.36 -5.48
N PHE A 256 -20.68 -8.66 -6.30
CA PHE A 256 -20.64 -7.20 -6.34
C PHE A 256 -22.02 -6.61 -6.67
N LEU A 257 -22.74 -7.18 -7.64
CA LEU A 257 -24.06 -6.70 -8.04
C LEU A 257 -25.10 -6.86 -6.93
N LEU A 258 -25.00 -7.93 -6.13
CA LEU A 258 -25.87 -8.16 -4.97
C LEU A 258 -25.64 -7.13 -3.85
N THR A 259 -24.43 -6.57 -3.75
CA THR A 259 -24.04 -5.60 -2.72
C THR A 259 -23.53 -4.31 -3.37
N TYR A 260 -24.21 -3.84 -4.43
CA TYR A 260 -23.75 -2.72 -5.25
C TYR A 260 -23.58 -1.43 -4.43
N ASN A 261 -24.54 -1.10 -3.57
CA ASN A 261 -24.47 0.12 -2.77
C ASN A 261 -23.28 0.13 -1.81
N LEU A 262 -23.04 -1.00 -1.13
CA LEU A 262 -21.92 -1.13 -0.19
C LEU A 262 -20.58 -1.09 -0.94
N SER A 263 -20.48 -1.84 -2.03
CA SER A 263 -19.25 -1.93 -2.80
C SER A 263 -18.89 -0.61 -3.50
N ASN A 264 -19.88 0.15 -3.99
CA ASN A 264 -19.68 1.50 -4.52
C ASN A 264 -19.24 2.50 -3.43
N PHE A 265 -19.78 2.38 -2.21
CA PHE A 265 -19.33 3.19 -1.07
C PHE A 265 -17.86 2.90 -0.71
N LEU A 266 -17.48 1.63 -0.70
CA LEU A 266 -16.11 1.19 -0.37
C LEU A 266 -15.10 1.50 -1.47
N SER A 267 -15.50 1.45 -2.75
CA SER A 267 -14.63 1.82 -3.88
C SER A 267 -14.36 3.33 -3.92
N MET A 268 -15.41 4.16 -3.77
CA MET A 268 -15.33 5.61 -3.90
C MET A 268 -14.81 6.32 -2.64
N MET A 269 -13.95 5.69 -1.83
CA MET A 269 -13.39 6.30 -0.63
C MET A 269 -14.48 6.91 0.29
N TRP A 270 -15.50 6.13 0.63
CA TRP A 270 -16.64 6.59 1.45
C TRP A 270 -17.34 7.84 0.89
N PHE A 271 -17.33 7.99 -0.44
CA PHE A 271 -17.80 9.17 -1.19
C PHE A 271 -17.12 10.49 -0.82
N MET A 272 -15.96 10.46 -0.14
CA MET A 272 -15.22 11.66 0.26
C MET A 272 -14.82 12.55 -0.93
N PRO A 273 -14.35 12.02 -2.08
CA PRO A 273 -14.08 12.86 -3.25
C PRO A 273 -15.31 13.63 -3.70
N ASN A 274 -16.45 12.95 -3.85
CA ASN A 274 -17.71 13.56 -4.30
C ASN A 274 -18.25 14.58 -3.31
N LEU A 275 -18.16 14.31 -2.00
CA LEU A 275 -18.58 15.25 -0.95
C LEU A 275 -17.72 16.52 -0.96
N SER A 276 -16.41 16.37 -1.14
CA SER A 276 -15.49 17.51 -1.17
C SER A 276 -15.64 18.36 -2.44
N THR A 277 -15.78 17.73 -3.61
CA THR A 277 -15.84 18.45 -4.90
C THR A 277 -17.21 19.07 -5.15
N TYR A 278 -18.30 18.34 -4.92
CA TYR A 278 -19.65 18.89 -5.16
C TYR A 278 -20.18 19.69 -3.98
N GLY A 279 -19.90 19.27 -2.74
CA GLY A 279 -20.41 19.94 -1.56
C GLY A 279 -19.78 21.32 -1.34
N LEU A 280 -18.45 21.38 -1.22
CA LEU A 280 -17.75 22.63 -0.87
C LEU A 280 -17.74 23.64 -2.02
N ASN A 281 -17.44 23.21 -3.25
CA ASN A 281 -17.34 24.14 -4.37
C ASN A 281 -18.68 24.78 -4.73
N TYR A 282 -19.80 24.05 -4.60
CA TYR A 282 -21.12 24.57 -4.94
C TYR A 282 -21.49 25.81 -4.12
N TYR A 283 -21.20 25.82 -2.80
CA TYR A 283 -21.48 26.98 -1.97
C TYR A 283 -20.68 28.20 -2.41
N PHE A 284 -19.37 28.07 -2.61
CA PHE A 284 -18.52 29.18 -3.05
C PHE A 284 -18.91 29.71 -4.44
N LEU A 285 -19.22 28.81 -5.39
CA LEU A 285 -19.66 29.19 -6.73
C LEU A 285 -21.01 29.92 -6.70
N LYS A 286 -21.96 29.46 -5.87
CA LYS A 286 -23.26 30.12 -5.70
C LYS A 286 -23.13 31.50 -5.03
N PHE A 287 -22.25 31.63 -4.04
CA PHE A 287 -21.94 32.94 -3.46
C PHE A 287 -21.35 33.89 -4.51
N GLY A 288 -20.45 33.41 -5.35
CA GLY A 288 -19.89 34.21 -6.47
C GLY A 288 -20.95 34.67 -7.47
N GLN A 289 -21.91 33.81 -7.82
CA GLN A 289 -23.01 34.16 -8.73
C GLN A 289 -23.95 35.23 -8.16
N ASN A 290 -24.17 35.25 -6.85
CA ASN A 290 -25.05 36.24 -6.22
C ASN A 290 -24.41 37.63 -6.09
N ILE A 291 -23.09 37.74 -6.27
CA ILE A 291 -22.33 38.99 -6.18
C ILE A 291 -22.22 39.66 -7.57
N ALA A 292 -22.38 38.91 -8.65
CA ALA A 292 -22.40 39.39 -10.04
C ALA A 292 -23.82 39.79 -10.49
#